data_AF-M1AC06-F1
#
_entry.id   AF-M1AC06-F1
#
_cell.length_a   1.000
_cell.length_b   1.000
_cell.length_c   1.000
_cell.angle_alpha   90.00
_cell.angle_beta   90.00
_cell.angle_gamma   90.00
#
_symmetry.space_group_name_H-M   'P 1'
#
loop_
_entity.id
_entity.type
_entity.pdbx_description
1 polymer ?
#
loop_
_entity_poly.entity_id
_entity_poly.type
_entity_poly.pdbx_seq_one_letter_code
_entity_poly.pdbx_strand_id
1 'polypeptide(L)'
;MGSDDQPDSARERAEEFNFSEVFVHQMIHSIEFVLGAVSNTASYLRLWALSLAHSELSTVFYEKVLLLAWGYENIIIRLVGLAVFAFATAFILLMMETLSAFLHALRLHWVEFQNKFYHGDGYKFMPFSFALLADDED
;
A
#
# COMPACT_ATOMS: atom_id res chain seq x y z
N MET A 1 0.22 71.56 -4.01
CA MET A 1 0.71 71.55 -2.62
C MET A 1 -0.51 71.28 -1.76
N GLY A 2 -0.72 70.12 -1.15
CA GLY A 2 0.11 68.93 -1.01
C GLY A 2 -0.47 67.71 -1.73
N SER A 3 0.47 66.84 -2.07
CA SER A 3 0.34 65.41 -2.31
C SER A 3 -0.13 64.68 -1.04
N ASP A 4 -0.21 63.34 -1.16
CA ASP A 4 -0.36 62.32 -0.12
C ASP A 4 -1.83 61.82 -0.08
N ASP A 5 -2.29 60.95 -1.00
CA ASP A 5 -1.72 59.64 -1.37
C ASP A 5 -1.32 58.81 -0.14
N GLN A 6 -2.33 58.47 0.66
CA GLN A 6 -2.22 57.44 1.71
C GLN A 6 -3.06 56.22 1.28
N PRO A 7 -2.43 55.07 0.97
CA PRO A 7 -3.17 53.86 0.63
C PRO A 7 -3.73 53.23 1.92
N ASP A 8 -5.04 53.14 2.03
CA ASP A 8 -5.75 52.35 3.06
C ASP A 8 -5.66 50.83 2.79
N SER A 9 -4.49 50.35 2.35
CA SER A 9 -4.25 48.94 2.01
C SER A 9 -3.45 48.19 3.08
N ALA A 10 -3.57 48.60 4.34
CA ALA A 10 -2.79 48.03 5.45
C ALA A 10 -3.63 47.61 6.68
N ARG A 11 -4.96 47.44 6.53
CA ARG A 11 -5.85 46.99 7.62
C ARG A 11 -6.56 45.65 7.38
N GLU A 12 -6.10 44.84 6.42
CA GLU A 12 -6.56 43.46 6.18
C GLU A 12 -5.39 42.48 6.02
N ARG A 13 -4.38 42.58 6.87
CA ARG A 13 -3.32 41.55 6.94
C ARG A 13 -2.73 41.38 8.34
N ALA A 14 -3.55 41.63 9.34
CA ALA A 14 -3.36 41.18 10.70
C ALA A 14 -4.52 40.26 11.09
N GLU A 15 -4.97 39.41 10.15
CA GLU A 15 -5.62 38.16 10.56
C GLU A 15 -4.61 37.46 11.47
N GLU A 16 -5.02 37.28 12.72
CA GLU A 16 -4.22 36.76 13.81
C GLU A 16 -3.39 35.58 13.33
N PHE A 17 -2.07 35.74 13.31
CA PHE A 17 -1.18 34.60 13.20
C PHE A 17 -1.36 33.78 14.48
N ASN A 18 -2.38 32.91 14.48
CA ASN A 18 -2.79 32.11 15.62
C ASN A 18 -1.73 31.03 15.81
N PHE A 19 -0.63 31.43 16.48
CA PHE A 19 0.51 30.55 16.74
C PHE A 19 0.06 29.28 17.47
N SER A 20 -1.00 29.36 18.28
CA SER A 20 -1.66 28.22 18.90
C SER A 20 -2.25 27.25 17.86
N GLU A 21 -2.93 27.74 16.83
CA GLU A 21 -3.50 26.91 15.77
C GLU A 21 -2.41 26.25 14.91
N VAL A 22 -1.39 27.03 14.52
CA VAL A 22 -0.22 26.51 13.78
C VAL A 22 0.53 25.46 14.62
N PHE A 23 0.70 25.72 15.92
CA PHE A 23 1.37 24.79 16.83
C PHE A 23 0.58 23.49 17.01
N VAL A 24 -0.74 23.57 17.18
CA VAL A 24 -1.61 22.38 17.29
C VAL A 24 -1.59 21.59 15.98
N HIS A 25 -1.71 22.25 14.83
CA HIS A 25 -1.65 21.60 13.52
C HIS A 25 -0.30 20.90 13.29
N GLN A 26 0.81 21.56 13.61
CA GLN A 26 2.16 20.99 13.48
C GLN A 26 2.41 19.83 14.45
N MET A 27 1.85 19.89 15.66
CA MET A 27 1.93 18.80 16.64
C MET A 27 1.16 17.58 16.16
N ILE A 28 -0.05 17.75 15.61
CA ILE A 28 -0.84 16.66 15.02
C ILE A 28 -0.07 16.03 13.85
N HIS A 29 0.44 16.83 12.92
CA HIS A 29 1.21 16.34 11.77
C HIS A 29 2.49 15.59 12.21
N SER A 30 3.13 16.03 13.29
CA SER A 30 4.30 15.34 13.86
C SER A 30 3.94 13.98 14.46
N ILE A 31 2.82 13.88 15.20
CA ILE A 31 2.34 12.62 15.77
C ILE A 31 1.92 11.66 14.65
N GLU A 32 1.22 12.15 13.64
CA GLU A 32 0.82 11.38 12.47
C GLU A 32 2.04 10.86 11.70
N PHE A 33 3.08 11.69 11.53
CA PHE A 33 4.32 11.27 10.90
C PHE A 33 5.02 10.15 11.68
N VAL A 34 5.13 10.28 13.00
CA VAL A 34 5.78 9.26 13.85
C VAL A 34 4.97 7.96 13.87
N LEU A 35 3.65 8.03 14.03
CA LEU A 35 2.77 6.86 13.99
C LEU A 35 2.78 6.20 12.62
N GLY A 36 2.83 6.98 11.54
CA GLY A 36 2.97 6.47 10.17
C GLY A 36 4.33 5.80 9.93
N ALA A 37 5.43 6.36 10.45
CA ALA A 37 6.75 5.75 10.33
C ALA A 37 6.86 4.43 11.08
N VAL A 38 6.28 4.34 12.29
CA VAL A 38 6.22 3.10 13.07
C VAL A 38 5.30 2.07 12.40
N SER A 39 4.15 2.50 11.86
CA SER A 39 3.24 1.63 11.08
C SER A 39 3.94 1.00 9.88
N ASN A 40 4.65 1.82 9.10
CA ASN A 40 5.38 1.35 7.92
C ASN A 40 6.45 0.33 8.34
N THR A 41 7.20 0.64 9.40
CA THR A 41 8.22 -0.27 9.94
C THR A 41 7.61 -1.59 10.44
N ALA A 42 6.51 -1.55 11.20
CA ALA A 42 5.79 -2.73 11.68
C ALA A 42 5.20 -3.57 10.54
N SER A 43 4.82 -2.92 9.43
CA SER A 43 4.33 -3.60 8.24
C SER A 43 5.39 -4.52 7.61
N TYR A 44 6.68 -4.22 7.71
CA TYR A 44 7.77 -5.09 7.22
C TYR A 44 7.89 -6.41 8.02
N LEU A 45 7.48 -6.43 9.30
CA LEU A 45 7.45 -7.67 10.11
C LEU A 45 6.57 -8.75 9.45
N ARG A 46 5.54 -8.33 8.72
CA ARG A 46 4.60 -9.23 8.05
C ARG A 46 5.23 -9.98 6.88
N LEU A 47 6.10 -9.32 6.12
CA LEU A 47 6.87 -9.96 5.05
C LEU A 47 7.85 -10.97 5.64
N TRP A 48 8.50 -10.62 6.76
CA TRP A 48 9.37 -11.53 7.48
C TRP A 48 8.62 -12.75 8.04
N ALA A 49 7.46 -12.54 8.66
CA ALA A 49 6.62 -13.62 9.19
C ALA A 49 6.07 -14.54 8.09
N LEU A 50 5.66 -13.97 6.96
CA LEU A 50 5.26 -14.72 5.77
C LEU A 50 6.44 -15.57 5.26
N SER A 51 7.63 -14.97 5.13
CA SER A 51 8.84 -15.69 4.72
C SER A 51 9.22 -16.84 5.67
N LEU A 52 9.03 -16.68 6.99
CA LEU A 52 9.24 -17.76 7.96
C LEU A 52 8.22 -18.88 7.77
N ALA A 53 6.93 -18.54 7.66
CA ALA A 53 5.87 -19.53 7.43
C ALA A 53 6.08 -20.28 6.10
N HIS A 54 6.51 -19.58 5.03
CA HIS A 54 6.87 -20.19 3.76
C HIS A 54 7.96 -21.24 3.92
N SER A 55 9.03 -20.89 4.63
CA SER A 55 10.19 -21.76 4.83
C SER A 55 9.81 -23.03 5.59
N GLU A 56 9.01 -22.89 6.65
CA GLU A 56 8.52 -24.02 7.43
C GLU A 56 7.56 -24.90 6.60
N LEU A 57 6.61 -24.30 5.89
CA LEU A 57 5.62 -25.03 5.08
C LEU A 57 6.29 -25.75 3.90
N SER A 58 7.26 -25.13 3.24
CA SER A 58 8.07 -25.76 2.19
C SER A 58 8.84 -26.98 2.71
N THR A 59 9.45 -26.87 3.89
CA THR A 59 10.18 -27.98 4.51
C THR A 59 9.26 -29.14 4.85
N VAL A 60 8.09 -28.86 5.45
CA VAL A 60 7.09 -29.89 5.78
C VAL A 60 6.55 -30.56 4.51
N PHE A 61 6.27 -29.81 3.44
CA PHE A 61 5.83 -30.39 2.17
C PHE A 61 6.92 -31.25 1.53
N TYR A 62 8.17 -30.82 1.56
CA TYR A 62 9.30 -31.59 1.04
C TYR A 62 9.46 -32.93 1.79
N GLU A 63 9.44 -32.89 3.11
CA GLU A 63 9.59 -34.10 3.94
C GLU A 63 8.39 -35.05 3.82
N LYS A 64 7.16 -34.52 3.86
CA LYS A 64 5.95 -35.35 3.91
C LYS A 64 5.52 -35.85 2.52
N VAL A 65 5.82 -35.13 1.45
CA VAL A 65 5.39 -35.50 0.09
C VAL A 65 6.54 -36.09 -0.72
N LEU A 66 7.66 -35.36 -0.88
CA LEU A 66 8.75 -35.78 -1.77
C LEU A 66 9.54 -36.95 -1.19
N LEU A 67 9.93 -36.86 0.09
CA LEU A 67 10.68 -37.91 0.79
C LEU A 67 9.85 -39.20 0.92
N LEU A 68 8.54 -39.06 1.21
CA LEU A 68 7.62 -40.20 1.23
C LEU A 68 7.46 -40.85 -0.15
N ALA A 69 7.33 -40.05 -1.22
CA ALA A 69 7.23 -40.56 -2.59
C ALA A 69 8.53 -41.28 -3.03
N TRP A 70 9.69 -40.80 -2.57
CA TRP A 70 11.00 -41.40 -2.90
C TRP A 70 11.22 -42.77 -2.27
N GLY A 71 10.59 -43.05 -1.13
CA GLY A 71 10.65 -44.34 -0.44
C GLY A 71 9.97 -45.49 -1.19
N TYR A 72 9.12 -45.21 -2.18
CA TYR A 72 8.49 -46.23 -3.01
C TYR A 72 9.34 -46.58 -4.24
N GLU A 73 9.48 -47.86 -4.56
CA GLU A 73 10.21 -48.34 -5.74
C GLU A 73 9.44 -48.15 -7.06
N ASN A 74 8.13 -47.93 -7.00
CA ASN A 74 7.29 -47.72 -8.17
C ASN A 74 7.51 -46.33 -8.81
N ILE A 75 8.05 -46.32 -10.03
CA ILE A 75 8.28 -45.09 -10.84
C ILE A 75 7.00 -44.27 -11.05
N ILE A 76 5.84 -44.92 -11.24
CA ILE A 76 4.56 -44.23 -11.42
C ILE A 76 4.19 -43.43 -10.17
N ILE A 77 4.38 -44.00 -8.98
CA ILE A 77 4.08 -43.33 -7.69
C ILE A 77 5.02 -42.15 -7.47
N ARG A 78 6.31 -42.28 -7.81
CA ARG A 78 7.26 -41.15 -7.76
C ARG A 78 6.86 -40.01 -8.70
N LEU A 79 6.48 -40.33 -9.94
CA LEU A 79 6.10 -39.31 -10.93
C LEU A 79 4.83 -38.56 -10.50
N VAL A 80 3.83 -39.29 -10.02
CA VAL A 80 2.58 -38.69 -9.50
C VAL A 80 2.85 -37.86 -8.25
N GLY A 81 3.67 -38.36 -7.32
CA GLY A 81 4.08 -37.62 -6.12
C GLY A 81 4.82 -36.32 -6.46
N LEU A 82 5.72 -36.35 -7.44
CA LEU A 82 6.44 -35.17 -7.93
C LEU A 82 5.48 -34.17 -8.60
N ALA A 83 4.55 -34.64 -9.43
CA ALA A 83 3.57 -33.78 -10.09
C ALA A 83 2.66 -33.09 -9.07
N VAL A 84 2.14 -33.83 -8.09
CA VAL A 84 1.31 -33.27 -7.01
C VAL A 84 2.11 -32.29 -6.16
N PHE A 85 3.36 -32.62 -5.82
CA PHE A 85 4.26 -31.72 -5.08
C PHE A 85 4.52 -30.41 -5.84
N ALA A 86 4.78 -30.49 -7.15
CA ALA A 86 5.01 -29.33 -7.99
C ALA A 86 3.77 -28.44 -8.08
N PHE A 87 2.58 -29.02 -8.27
CA PHE A 87 1.32 -28.27 -8.29
C PHE A 87 1.00 -27.62 -6.93
N ALA A 88 1.15 -28.36 -5.83
CA ALA A 88 0.94 -27.82 -4.49
C ALA A 88 1.90 -26.65 -4.20
N THR A 89 3.16 -26.77 -4.60
CA THR A 89 4.16 -25.70 -4.40
C THR A 89 3.87 -24.49 -5.29
N ALA A 90 3.52 -24.69 -6.56
CA ALA A 90 3.21 -23.58 -7.47
C ALA A 90 1.95 -22.82 -7.03
N PHE A 91 0.88 -23.54 -6.66
CA PHE A 91 -0.41 -22.92 -6.40
C PHE A 91 -0.55 -22.43 -4.95
N ILE A 92 -0.14 -23.24 -3.97
CA ILE A 92 -0.32 -22.92 -2.55
C ILE A 92 0.85 -22.10 -2.02
N LEU A 93 2.09 -22.54 -2.25
CA LEU A 93 3.27 -21.84 -1.71
C LEU A 93 3.57 -20.54 -2.48
N LEU A 94 3.55 -20.56 -3.81
CA LEU A 94 3.96 -19.40 -4.60
C LEU A 94 2.83 -18.37 -4.80
N MET A 95 1.66 -18.83 -5.26
CA MET A 95 0.59 -17.91 -5.68
C MET A 95 -0.08 -17.19 -4.51
N MET A 96 -0.35 -17.90 -3.41
CA MET A 96 -1.00 -17.32 -2.22
C MET A 96 -0.10 -16.30 -1.53
N GLU A 97 1.21 -16.57 -1.43
CA GLU A 97 2.14 -15.63 -0.82
C GLU A 97 2.35 -14.39 -1.66
N THR A 98 2.46 -14.54 -2.98
CA THR A 98 2.63 -13.41 -3.89
C THR A 98 1.41 -12.49 -3.84
N LEU A 99 0.20 -13.05 -3.78
CA LEU A 99 -1.04 -12.29 -3.64
C LEU A 99 -1.09 -11.54 -2.30
N SER A 100 -0.71 -12.20 -1.20
CA SER A 100 -0.66 -11.58 0.13
C SER A 100 0.32 -10.41 0.18
N ALA A 101 1.54 -10.61 -0.35
CA ALA A 101 2.56 -9.58 -0.46
C ALA A 101 2.12 -8.41 -1.36
N PHE A 102 1.45 -8.70 -2.48
CA PHE A 102 0.90 -7.68 -3.37
C PHE A 102 -0.15 -6.81 -2.67
N LEU A 103 -1.11 -7.42 -1.96
CA LEU A 103 -2.13 -6.67 -1.21
C LEU A 103 -1.53 -5.88 -0.05
N HIS A 104 -0.44 -6.34 0.56
CA HIS A 104 0.29 -5.57 1.56
C HIS A 104 0.98 -4.35 0.95
N ALA A 105 1.63 -4.50 -0.19
CA ALA A 105 2.21 -3.38 -0.93
C ALA A 105 1.12 -2.37 -1.35
N LEU A 106 -0.02 -2.85 -1.85
CA LEU A 106 -1.17 -2.00 -2.20
C LEU A 106 -1.72 -1.27 -0.97
N ARG A 107 -1.74 -1.91 0.20
CA ARG A 107 -2.17 -1.26 1.45
C ARG A 107 -1.21 -0.17 1.89
N LEU A 108 0.10 -0.39 1.84
CA LEU A 108 1.07 0.69 2.11
C LEU A 108 0.90 1.82 1.07
N HIS A 109 0.71 1.50 -0.21
CA HIS A 109 0.54 2.52 -1.24
C HIS A 109 -0.76 3.33 -1.04
N TRP A 110 -1.86 2.69 -0.66
CA TRP A 110 -3.12 3.38 -0.44
C TRP A 110 -3.14 4.16 0.88
N VAL A 111 -2.74 3.53 2.00
CA VAL A 111 -2.83 4.15 3.33
C VAL A 111 -1.65 5.05 3.65
N GLU A 112 -0.42 4.71 3.24
CA GLU A 112 0.77 5.51 3.58
C GLU A 112 1.19 6.46 2.46
N PHE A 113 0.99 6.14 1.17
CA PHE A 113 1.36 7.03 0.06
C PHE A 113 0.28 8.08 -0.25
N GLN A 114 -1.03 7.77 -0.12
CA GLN A 114 -2.07 8.80 -0.28
C GLN A 114 -2.26 9.68 0.97
N ASN A 115 -2.30 9.17 2.21
CA ASN A 115 -2.50 10.06 3.37
C ASN A 115 -1.37 11.08 3.56
N LYS A 116 -0.15 10.78 3.11
CA LYS A 116 1.02 11.65 3.35
C LYS A 116 1.23 12.73 2.29
N PHE A 117 0.71 12.55 1.07
CA PHE A 117 0.94 13.46 -0.06
C PHE A 117 -0.33 13.91 -0.78
N TYR A 118 -1.46 13.23 -0.60
CA TYR A 118 -2.72 13.54 -1.25
C TYR A 118 -3.63 14.29 -0.28
N HIS A 119 -3.58 15.62 -0.32
CA HIS A 119 -4.46 16.49 0.48
C HIS A 119 -5.94 16.45 0.03
N GLY A 120 -6.31 15.60 -0.92
CA GLY A 120 -7.71 15.45 -1.34
C GLY A 120 -8.29 16.64 -2.08
N ASP A 121 -7.49 17.66 -2.39
CA ASP A 121 -7.94 18.88 -3.05
C ASP A 121 -7.60 18.81 -4.55
N GLY A 122 -8.45 18.11 -5.31
CA GLY A 122 -8.31 17.94 -6.74
C GLY A 122 -9.65 17.65 -7.41
N TYR A 123 -10.01 18.47 -8.39
CA TYR A 123 -11.17 18.21 -9.24
C TYR A 123 -10.81 17.21 -10.34
N LYS A 124 -11.70 16.25 -10.60
CA LYS A 124 -11.52 15.29 -11.70
C LYS A 124 -11.56 16.05 -13.02
N PHE A 125 -10.44 16.11 -13.74
CA PHE A 125 -10.36 16.79 -15.03
C PHE A 125 -11.24 16.05 -16.05
N MET A 126 -12.35 16.66 -16.45
CA MET A 126 -13.16 16.21 -17.59
C MET A 126 -12.75 17.03 -18.81
N PRO A 127 -11.93 16.48 -19.73
CA PRO A 127 -11.64 17.17 -20.97
C PRO A 127 -12.92 17.28 -21.81
N PHE A 128 -13.11 18.42 -22.47
CA PHE A 128 -14.20 18.60 -23.42
C PHE A 128 -14.00 17.65 -24.60
N SER A 129 -14.80 16.59 -24.66
CA SER A 129 -14.79 15.58 -25.72
C SER A 129 -16.18 15.52 -26.35
N PHE A 130 -16.25 15.63 -27.67
CA PHE A 130 -17.51 15.56 -28.41
C PHE A 130 -18.25 14.21 -28.24
N ALA A 131 -17.55 13.17 -27.78
CA ALA A 131 -18.18 11.88 -27.44
C ALA A 131 -19.02 11.95 -26.14
N LEU A 132 -18.71 12.86 -25.20
CA LEU A 132 -19.47 13.04 -23.96
C LEU A 132 -20.78 13.82 -24.20
N LEU A 133 -20.80 14.72 -25.19
CA LEU A 133 -22.01 15.46 -25.59
C LEU A 133 -23.01 14.60 -26.37
N ALA A 134 -22.53 13.58 -27.10
CA ALA A 134 -23.39 12.67 -27.86
C ALA A 134 -24.10 11.64 -26.98
N ASP A 135 -23.57 11.35 -25.79
CA ASP A 135 -24.13 10.38 -24.82
C ASP A 135 -25.14 11.05 -23.86
N ASP A 136 -25.14 12.39 -23.76
CA ASP A 136 -26.10 13.18 -22.97
C ASP A 136 -27.39 13.53 -23.77
N GLU A 137 -27.44 13.23 -25.08
CA GLU A 137 -28.59 13.49 -25.96
C GLU A 137 -29.47 12.26 -26.27
N ASP A 138 -29.13 11.07 -25.74
CA ASP A 138 -29.95 9.83 -25.81
C ASP A 138 -30.55 9.45 -24.43
#